data_AF-M2ZTS9-F1
#
_entry.id   AF-M2ZTS9-F1
#
_cell.length_a   1.000
_cell.length_b   1.000
_cell.length_c   1.000
_cell.angle_alpha   90.00
_cell.angle_beta   90.00
_cell.angle_gamma   90.00
#
_symmetry.space_group_name_H-M   'P 1'
#
loop_
_entity.id
_entity.type
_entity.pdbx_description
1 polymer ?
#
loop_
_entity_poly.entity_id
_entity_poly.type
_entity_poly.pdbx_seq_one_letter_code
_entity_poly.pdbx_strand_id
1 'polypeptide(L)'
;MLVFTAFGLLCGVAGAAVLWWFASQPFDFYTAGYQPLDLASVRIDSPSAYRYMAVLVLGGVALGALGGALVHRAGWVLTRRAPR
;
A
#
# COMPACT_ATOMS: atom_id res chain seq x y z
N MET A 1 17.28 5.14 10.39
CA MET A 1 16.30 5.75 9.47
C MET A 1 16.29 5.04 8.13
N LEU A 2 17.37 5.15 7.34
CA LEU A 2 17.43 4.66 5.97
C LEU A 2 17.05 3.18 5.80
N VAL A 3 17.47 2.30 6.71
CA VAL A 3 17.12 0.87 6.66
C VAL A 3 15.61 0.64 6.76
N PHE A 4 14.92 1.34 7.67
CA PHE A 4 13.47 1.20 7.83
C PHE A 4 12.70 1.84 6.67
N THR A 5 13.19 2.96 6.14
CA THR A 5 12.63 3.58 4.93
C THR A 5 12.79 2.68 3.71
N ALA A 6 13.97 2.07 3.53
CA ALA A 6 14.24 1.13 2.46
C ALA A 6 13.39 -0.15 2.60
N PHE A 7 13.21 -0.65 3.82
CA PHE A 7 12.31 -1.77 4.08
C PHE A 7 10.86 -1.42 3.72
N GLY A 8 10.38 -0.24 4.14
CA GLY A 8 9.06 0.26 3.78
C GLY A 8 8.86 0.40 2.27
N LEU A 9 9.88 0.89 1.55
CA LEU A 9 9.88 0.94 0.08
C LEU A 9 9.74 -0.45 -0.53
N LEU A 10 10.55 -1.42 -0.06
CA LEU A 10 10.51 -2.81 -0.56
C LEU A 10 9.14 -3.45 -0.34
N CYS A 11 8.52 -3.25 0.84
CA CYS A 11 7.17 -3.72 1.10
C CYS A 11 6.15 -3.06 0.16
N GLY A 12 6.25 -1.75 -0.08
CA GLY A 12 5.38 -1.03 -1.00
C GLY A 12 5.51 -1.52 -2.45
N VAL A 13 6.74 -1.76 -2.91
CA VAL A 13 7.03 -2.33 -4.24
C VAL A 13 6.49 -3.75 -4.36
N ALA A 14 6.70 -4.60 -3.34
CA ALA A 14 6.18 -5.96 -3.34
C ALA A 14 4.64 -5.97 -3.41
N GLY A 15 3.97 -5.12 -2.64
CA GLY A 15 2.51 -4.96 -2.72
C GLY A 15 2.03 -4.48 -4.08
N ALA A 16 2.71 -3.49 -4.67
CA ALA A 16 2.40 -3.01 -6.01
C ALA A 16 2.60 -4.10 -7.08
N ALA A 17 3.64 -4.93 -6.94
CA ALA A 17 3.90 -6.06 -7.83
C ALA A 17 2.81 -7.15 -7.73
N VAL A 18 2.35 -7.47 -6.51
CA VAL A 18 1.22 -8.40 -6.31
C VAL A 18 -0.07 -7.85 -6.92
N LEU A 19 -0.35 -6.55 -6.72
CA LEU A 19 -1.51 -5.91 -7.32
C LEU A 19 -1.42 -5.89 -8.87
N TRP A 20 -0.24 -5.62 -9.42
CA TRP A 20 0.00 -5.67 -10.86
C TRP A 20 -0.20 -7.07 -11.42
N TRP A 21 0.38 -8.08 -10.77
CA TRP A 21 0.18 -9.48 -11.11
C TRP A 21 -1.30 -9.84 -11.14
N PHE A 22 -2.04 -9.48 -10.10
CA PHE A 22 -3.49 -9.72 -10.02
C PHE A 22 -4.26 -8.99 -11.14
N ALA A 23 -3.97 -7.72 -11.37
CA ALA A 23 -4.62 -6.92 -12.41
C ALA A 23 -4.28 -7.38 -13.83
N SER A 24 -3.15 -8.08 -14.02
CA SER A 24 -2.73 -8.64 -15.31
C SER A 24 -3.35 -9.99 -15.63
N GLN A 25 -4.03 -10.63 -14.67
CA GLN A 25 -4.69 -11.91 -14.92
C GLN A 25 -5.88 -11.71 -15.86
N PRO A 26 -6.03 -12.57 -16.90
CA PRO A 26 -7.19 -12.56 -17.78
C PRO A 26 -8.36 -13.24 -17.07
N PHE A 27 -8.73 -12.75 -15.88
CA PHE A 27 -10.00 -13.12 -15.29
C PHE A 27 -11.07 -12.33 -16.04
N ASP A 28 -11.69 -12.98 -17.02
CA ASP A 28 -13.06 -12.65 -17.37
C ASP A 28 -13.88 -12.95 -16.12
N PHE A 29 -14.00 -11.95 -15.23
CA PHE A 29 -15.10 -11.96 -14.30
C PHE A 29 -16.33 -12.15 -15.17
N TYR A 30 -17.02 -13.28 -14.99
CA TYR A 30 -18.33 -13.50 -15.57
C TYR A 30 -19.22 -12.41 -14.97
N THR A 31 -19.17 -11.21 -15.55
CA THR A 31 -20.16 -10.17 -15.39
C THR A 31 -21.36 -10.60 -16.22
N ALA A 32 -21.91 -11.77 -15.92
CA ALA A 32 -23.36 -11.90 -15.87
C ALA A 32 -23.82 -11.03 -14.68
N GLY A 33 -23.53 -9.73 -14.77
CA GLY A 33 -24.12 -8.73 -13.92
C GLY A 33 -25.60 -8.83 -14.20
N TYR A 34 -26.36 -9.10 -13.15
CA TYR A 34 -27.78 -8.81 -13.13
C TYR A 34 -27.88 -7.33 -13.48
N GLN A 35 -28.10 -7.01 -14.75
CA GLN A 35 -28.33 -5.65 -15.20
C GLN A 35 -29.77 -5.35 -14.79
N PRO A 36 -30.00 -4.58 -13.70
CA PRO A 36 -31.36 -4.35 -13.25
C PRO A 36 -32.04 -3.53 -14.35
N LEU A 37 -33.17 -4.05 -14.83
CA LEU A 37 -33.83 -3.68 -16.08
C LEU A 37 -34.31 -2.21 -16.14
N ASP A 38 -34.07 -1.39 -15.12
CA ASP A 38 -34.76 -0.10 -14.95
C ASP A 38 -33.94 0.99 -14.21
N LEU A 39 -32.64 0.77 -13.97
CA LEU A 39 -31.79 1.81 -13.42
C LEU A 39 -30.90 2.35 -14.54
N ALA A 40 -31.14 3.61 -14.93
CA ALA A 40 -30.25 4.39 -15.78
C ALA A 40 -28.81 4.08 -15.38
N SER A 41 -28.08 3.42 -16.28
CA SER A 41 -26.83 2.73 -16.00
C SER A 41 -25.90 3.61 -15.15
N VAL A 42 -25.83 3.36 -13.85
CA VAL A 42 -24.82 3.98 -12.99
C VAL A 42 -23.50 3.36 -13.42
N ARG A 43 -22.79 4.06 -14.30
CA ARG A 43 -21.46 3.69 -14.72
C ARG A 43 -20.54 3.86 -13.51
N ILE A 44 -20.26 2.75 -12.84
CA ILE A 44 -19.23 2.70 -11.81
C ILE A 44 -17.92 2.58 -12.57
N ASP A 45 -17.20 3.70 -12.72
CA ASP A 45 -15.88 3.68 -13.32
C ASP A 45 -14.96 2.80 -12.48
N SER A 46 -14.23 1.90 -13.15
CA SER A 46 -13.32 0.99 -12.47
C SER A 46 -12.19 1.81 -11.82
N PRO A 47 -11.84 1.52 -10.55
CA PRO A 47 -10.77 2.24 -9.88
C PRO A 47 -9.44 2.04 -10.62
N SER A 48 -8.66 3.11 -10.81
CA SER A 48 -7.40 3.03 -11.54
C SER A 48 -6.33 2.27 -10.74
N ALA A 49 -5.90 1.11 -11.24
CA ALA A 49 -4.87 0.28 -10.60
C ALA A 49 -3.54 1.06 -10.35
N TYR A 50 -3.16 1.96 -11.26
CA TYR A 50 -1.97 2.81 -11.13
C TYR A 50 -1.98 3.69 -9.89
N ARG A 51 -3.12 4.29 -9.52
CA ARG A 51 -3.21 5.13 -8.31
C ARG A 51 -3.01 4.29 -7.05
N TYR A 52 -3.56 3.08 -7.01
CA TYR A 52 -3.35 2.17 -5.88
C TYR A 52 -1.90 1.71 -5.76
N MET A 53 -1.23 1.40 -6.87
CA MET A 53 0.19 1.07 -6.87
C MET A 53 1.06 2.23 -6.36
N ALA A 54 0.77 3.45 -6.79
CA ALA A 54 1.48 4.64 -6.32
C ALA A 54 1.30 4.83 -4.80
N VAL A 55 0.07 4.67 -4.29
CA VAL A 55 -0.22 4.75 -2.85
C VAL A 55 0.49 3.65 -2.07
N LEU A 56 0.59 2.42 -2.59
CA LEU A 56 1.32 1.33 -1.93
C LEU A 56 2.81 1.66 -1.79
N VAL A 57 3.43 2.16 -2.85
CA VAL A 57 4.86 2.51 -2.84
C VAL A 57 5.12 3.71 -1.91
N LEU A 58 4.39 4.81 -2.10
CA LEU A 58 4.58 6.02 -1.29
C LEU A 58 4.18 5.80 0.18
N GLY A 59 3.10 5.08 0.41
CA GLY A 59 2.63 4.70 1.74
C GLY A 59 3.62 3.78 2.45
N GLY A 60 4.19 2.79 1.74
CA GLY A 60 5.25 1.93 2.28
C GLY A 60 6.48 2.73 2.73
N VAL A 61 6.96 3.65 1.89
CA VAL A 61 8.08 4.55 2.23
C VAL A 61 7.75 5.39 3.47
N ALA A 62 6.57 6.01 3.50
CA ALA A 62 6.14 6.85 4.62
C ALA A 62 6.06 6.07 5.94
N LEU A 63 5.43 4.88 5.91
CA LEU A 63 5.34 4.00 7.09
C LEU A 63 6.71 3.52 7.56
N GLY A 64 7.61 3.16 6.63
CA GLY A 64 8.98 2.78 6.95
C GLY A 64 9.76 3.92 7.63
N ALA A 65 9.61 5.14 7.12
CA ALA A 65 10.21 6.33 7.73
C ALA A 65 9.65 6.60 9.15
N LEU A 66 8.33 6.53 9.33
CA LEU A 66 7.68 6.71 10.62
C LEU A 66 8.09 5.65 11.64
N GLY A 67 8.15 4.37 11.22
CA GLY A 67 8.65 3.28 12.06
C GLY A 67 10.10 3.51 12.49
N GLY A 68 10.96 3.93 11.55
CA GLY A 68 12.32 4.34 11.84
C GLY A 68 12.39 5.47 12.88
N ALA A 69 11.61 6.54 12.67
CA ALA A 69 11.50 7.70 13.57
C ALA A 69 11.15 7.28 15.00
N LEU A 70 10.16 6.39 15.13
CA LEU A 70 9.71 5.84 16.41
C LEU A 70 10.84 5.07 17.11
N VAL A 71 11.50 4.14 16.40
CA VAL A 71 12.58 3.32 16.96
C VAL A 71 13.75 4.18 17.42
N HIS A 72 14.15 5.17 16.63
CA HIS A 72 15.21 6.09 17.05
C HIS A 72 14.81 6.87 18.30
N ARG A 73 13.58 7.41 18.35
CA ARG A 73 13.12 8.17 19.50
C ARG A 73 13.07 7.29 20.76
N ALA A 74 12.55 6.07 20.64
CA ALA A 74 12.51 5.11 21.73
C ALA A 74 13.91 4.72 22.21
N GLY A 75 14.82 4.39 21.29
CA GLY A 75 16.21 4.06 21.60
C GLY A 75 16.93 5.21 22.32
N TRP A 76 16.72 6.45 21.86
CA TRP A 76 17.28 7.65 22.49
C TRP A 76 16.74 7.90 23.91
N VAL A 77 15.45 7.65 24.15
CA VAL A 77 14.87 7.76 25.49
C VAL A 77 15.43 6.67 26.42
N LEU A 78 15.59 5.45 25.92
CA LEU A 78 16.13 4.33 26.69
C LEU A 78 17.60 4.56 27.07
N THR A 79 18.44 5.02 26.14
CA THR A 79 19.86 5.29 26.44
C THR A 79 20.04 6.39 27.49
N ARG A 80 19.15 7.38 27.54
CA ARG A 80 19.19 8.42 28.59
C ARG A 80 18.72 7.95 29.96
N ARG A 81 17.96 6.85 30.02
CA ARG A 81 17.41 6.29 31.27
C ARG A 81 18.20 5.10 31.79
N ALA A 82 19.18 4.61 31.03
CA ALA A 82 20.08 3.56 31.47
C ALA A 82 20.96 4.09 32.63
N PRO A 83 20.91 3.48 33.83
CA PRO A 83 21.85 3.81 34.89
C PRO A 83 23.27 3.48 34.41
N ARG A 84 24.22 4.39 34.66
CA ARG A 84 25.64 4.22 34.33
C ARG A 84 26.26 3.10 35.16
#